data_AF-A0A0N4XNU2-F1
#
_entry.id   AF-A0A0N4XNU2-F1
#
_cell.length_a   1.000
_cell.length_b   1.000
_cell.length_c   1.000
_cell.angle_alpha   90.00
_cell.angle_beta   90.00
_cell.angle_gamma   90.00
#
_symmetry.space_group_name_H-M   'P 1'
#
loop_
_entity.id
_entity.type
_entity.pdbx_description
1 polymer ?
#
loop_
_entity_poly.entity_id
_entity_poly.type
_entity_poly.pdbx_seq_one_letter_code
_entity_poly.pdbx_strand_id
1 'polypeptide(L)'
;MHFLHMTFQCDGQPFPAVEGRPGFPLYPCRCGRRTEVCDLLPAVPPPAAEDKIECVLEAARVLSIWWGSGSISMKCQRIMNKAFLSINPKAVAVAYSFFKMMCTHVAIMSGLVPLDARLNHKRIPGWPWDITRIVEYGWNMGRSMEWMVEAQSLAEENQHARTIVLVPEVLHRLTFCGKGSKTTLFHHRSFREIRRNNNVPFADEVGSAVIVLPPKEPEDAY
;
A
#
# COMPACT_ATOMS: atom_id res chain seq x y z
N MET A 1 -20.15 14.38 11.75
CA MET A 1 -20.23 12.91 11.93
C MET A 1 -18.86 12.38 12.30
N HIS A 2 -18.71 11.66 13.40
CA HIS A 2 -17.40 11.20 13.90
C HIS A 2 -16.87 9.92 13.24
N PHE A 3 -17.73 9.12 12.63
CA PHE A 3 -17.40 7.74 12.22
C PHE A 3 -16.84 7.61 10.81
N LEU A 4 -17.24 8.49 9.90
CA LEU A 4 -16.58 8.64 8.60
C LEU A 4 -15.35 9.54 8.67
N HIS A 5 -15.01 10.02 9.86
CA HIS A 5 -13.77 10.74 10.07
C HIS A 5 -12.60 9.81 9.81
N MET A 6 -11.61 10.20 9.00
CA MET A 6 -10.51 9.30 8.64
C MET A 6 -9.70 8.81 9.85
N THR A 7 -9.67 9.61 10.92
CA THR A 7 -8.99 9.29 12.19
C THR A 7 -9.90 8.58 13.20
N PHE A 8 -11.10 8.16 12.79
CA PHE A 8 -11.98 7.40 13.66
C PHE A 8 -11.35 6.05 13.99
N GLN A 9 -11.13 5.80 15.27
CA GLN A 9 -10.56 4.55 15.77
C GLN A 9 -11.70 3.68 16.32
N CYS A 10 -11.94 2.54 15.67
CA CYS A 10 -12.99 1.60 16.06
C CYS A 10 -12.55 0.72 17.23
N ASP A 11 -13.16 0.90 18.40
CA ASP A 11 -12.81 0.20 19.64
C ASP A 11 -14.03 -0.24 20.47
N GLY A 12 -15.10 -0.64 19.80
CA GLY A 12 -16.31 -1.16 20.45
C GLY A 12 -17.25 -0.09 21.02
N GLN A 13 -17.00 1.19 20.74
CA GLN A 13 -17.95 2.26 21.07
C GLN A 13 -19.34 2.00 20.47
N PRO A 14 -20.43 2.42 21.12
CA PRO A 14 -21.76 2.30 20.55
C PRO A 14 -21.91 3.13 19.27
N PHE A 15 -22.82 2.70 18.40
CA PHE A 15 -23.25 3.50 17.26
C PHE A 15 -24.04 4.72 17.75
N PRO A 16 -23.81 5.92 17.20
CA PRO A 16 -24.44 7.13 17.69
C PRO A 16 -25.92 7.17 17.27
N ALA A 17 -26.70 8.01 17.94
CA ALA A 17 -27.99 8.41 17.39
C ALA A 17 -27.77 9.23 16.10
N VAL A 18 -28.57 8.96 15.07
CA VAL A 18 -28.50 9.66 13.77
C VAL A 18 -29.92 9.96 13.30
N GLU A 19 -30.19 11.21 12.91
CA GLU A 19 -31.49 11.63 12.35
C GLU A 19 -32.71 11.22 13.19
N GLY A 20 -32.61 11.40 14.52
CA GLY A 20 -33.69 11.06 15.46
C GLY A 20 -33.84 9.57 15.74
N ARG A 21 -33.06 8.68 15.11
CA ARG A 21 -33.00 7.26 15.45
C ARG A 21 -32.06 7.06 16.65
N PRO A 22 -32.44 6.24 17.64
CA PRO A 22 -31.58 5.96 18.79
C PRO A 22 -30.30 5.24 18.35
N GLY A 23 -29.21 5.50 19.07
CA GLY A 23 -27.98 4.73 18.94
C GLY A 23 -28.18 3.30 19.43
N PHE A 24 -27.23 2.42 19.11
CA PHE A 24 -27.27 1.00 19.50
C PHE A 24 -25.87 0.46 19.78
N PRO A 25 -25.74 -0.58 20.63
CA PRO A 25 -24.44 -1.13 21.00
C PRO A 25 -23.73 -1.81 19.82
N LEU A 26 -22.41 -1.60 19.73
CA LEU A 26 -21.52 -2.26 18.76
C LEU A 26 -20.21 -2.75 19.42
N TYR A 27 -20.31 -3.23 20.66
CA TYR A 27 -19.16 -3.71 21.46
C TYR A 27 -18.24 -4.75 20.78
N PRO A 28 -18.74 -5.63 19.89
CA PRO A 28 -17.88 -6.58 19.18
C PRO A 28 -17.01 -5.95 18.09
N CYS A 29 -17.38 -4.78 17.57
CA CYS A 29 -16.65 -4.14 16.47
C CYS A 29 -15.44 -3.38 17.01
N ARG A 30 -14.25 -3.96 16.86
CA ARG A 30 -12.97 -3.43 17.40
C ARG A 30 -11.86 -3.42 16.36
N CYS A 31 -12.17 -2.93 15.17
CA CYS A 31 -11.26 -3.01 14.02
C CYS A 31 -9.94 -2.30 14.30
N GLY A 32 -9.97 -1.14 14.94
CA GLY A 32 -8.75 -0.38 15.23
C GLY A 32 -7.75 -1.10 16.16
N ARG A 33 -8.19 -2.13 16.91
CA ARG A 33 -7.29 -2.97 17.74
C ARG A 33 -6.87 -4.28 17.06
N ARG A 34 -7.60 -4.70 16.03
CA ARG A 34 -7.41 -6.03 15.42
C ARG A 34 -6.71 -5.95 14.07
N THR A 35 -6.88 -4.86 13.34
CA THR A 35 -6.34 -4.71 11.99
C THR A 35 -4.84 -4.49 12.00
N GLU A 36 -4.14 -5.31 11.22
CA GLU A 36 -2.72 -5.22 10.93
C GLU A 36 -2.49 -4.84 9.46
N VAL A 37 -1.26 -4.45 9.13
CA VAL A 37 -0.89 -4.18 7.74
C VAL A 37 -1.09 -5.40 6.84
N CYS A 38 -0.82 -6.60 7.32
CA CYS A 38 -0.97 -7.83 6.55
C CYS A 38 -2.43 -8.14 6.16
N ASP A 39 -3.42 -7.69 6.94
CA ASP A 39 -4.85 -7.82 6.59
C ASP A 39 -5.20 -6.99 5.34
N LEU A 40 -4.53 -5.85 5.17
CA LEU A 40 -4.72 -4.92 4.06
C LEU A 40 -3.80 -5.23 2.87
N LEU A 41 -2.56 -5.64 3.16
CA LEU A 41 -1.48 -5.88 2.22
C LEU A 41 -0.70 -7.16 2.61
N PRO A 42 -1.15 -8.35 2.18
CA PRO A 42 -0.52 -9.62 2.53
C PRO A 42 0.94 -9.74 2.06
N ALA A 43 1.34 -8.97 1.05
CA ALA A 43 2.68 -8.97 0.48
C ALA A 43 3.72 -8.18 1.28
N VAL A 44 3.30 -7.39 2.27
CA VAL A 44 4.24 -6.64 3.13
C VAL A 44 4.96 -7.64 4.05
N PRO A 45 6.30 -7.65 4.10
CA PRO A 45 7.03 -8.56 4.98
C PRO A 45 7.09 -8.06 6.44
N PRO A 46 7.25 -8.97 7.42
CA PRO A 46 7.55 -8.60 8.80
C PRO A 46 8.87 -7.80 8.90
N PRO A 47 9.00 -6.90 9.89
CA PRO A 47 8.04 -6.61 10.97
C PRO A 47 6.93 -5.62 10.56
N ALA A 48 7.00 -4.99 9.38
CA ALA A 48 6.02 -4.00 8.95
C ALA A 48 4.62 -4.59 8.74
N ALA A 49 4.53 -5.89 8.42
CA ALA A 49 3.29 -6.64 8.25
C ALA A 49 2.40 -6.65 9.51
N GLU A 50 3.02 -6.63 10.69
CA GLU A 50 2.37 -6.76 12.00
C GLU A 50 2.06 -5.39 12.62
N ASP A 51 2.45 -4.29 11.96
CA ASP A 51 2.16 -2.94 12.43
C ASP A 51 0.63 -2.71 12.46
N LYS A 52 0.13 -2.04 13.50
CA LYS A 52 -1.30 -1.83 13.69
C LYS A 52 -1.82 -0.72 12.79
N ILE A 53 -3.01 -0.94 12.24
CA ILE A 53 -3.79 0.06 11.50
C ILE A 53 -5.05 0.38 12.32
N GLU A 54 -5.07 1.56 12.92
CA GLU A 54 -6.13 1.94 13.85
C GLU A 54 -7.33 2.60 13.16
N CYS A 55 -7.11 3.19 11.98
CA CYS A 55 -8.12 3.97 11.28
C CYS A 55 -7.87 4.05 9.76
N VAL A 56 -8.85 4.61 9.03
CA VAL A 56 -8.80 4.78 7.57
C VAL A 56 -7.61 5.63 7.13
N LEU A 57 -7.23 6.65 7.90
CA LEU A 57 -6.08 7.51 7.58
C LEU A 57 -4.77 6.72 7.55
N GLU A 58 -4.58 5.83 8.52
CA GLU A 58 -3.38 5.01 8.59
C GLU A 58 -3.34 3.98 7.47
N ALA A 59 -4.46 3.33 7.16
CA ALA A 59 -4.55 2.43 6.00
C ALA A 59 -4.20 3.17 4.70
N ALA A 60 -4.80 4.35 4.48
CA ALA A 60 -4.51 5.17 3.30
C ALA A 60 -3.03 5.58 3.23
N ARG A 61 -2.41 5.85 4.37
CA ARG A 61 -0.97 6.16 4.46
C ARG A 61 -0.12 4.95 4.08
N VAL A 62 -0.41 3.79 4.67
CA VAL A 62 0.30 2.53 4.39
C VAL A 62 0.19 2.16 2.91
N LEU A 63 -1.01 2.23 2.33
CA LEU A 63 -1.23 2.01 0.89
C LEU A 63 -0.43 3.02 0.05
N SER A 64 -0.46 4.30 0.40
CA SER A 64 0.30 5.33 -0.34
C SER A 64 1.81 5.13 -0.27
N ILE A 65 2.33 4.57 0.83
CA ILE A 65 3.75 4.21 0.96
C ILE A 65 4.06 2.96 0.15
N TRP A 66 3.22 1.93 0.26
CA TRP A 66 3.40 0.68 -0.45
C TRP A 66 3.34 0.87 -1.96
N TRP A 67 2.50 1.79 -2.43
CA TRP A 67 2.41 2.18 -3.82
C TRP A 67 3.40 3.27 -4.25
N GLY A 68 4.15 3.82 -3.29
CA GLY A 68 5.17 4.82 -3.58
C GLY A 68 6.35 4.23 -4.34
N SER A 69 7.30 5.07 -4.71
CA SER A 69 8.61 4.59 -5.14
C SER A 69 9.47 4.19 -3.92
N GLY A 70 10.44 3.30 -4.14
CA GLY A 70 11.43 2.90 -3.14
C GLY A 70 11.49 1.40 -2.93
N SER A 71 12.66 0.85 -2.63
CA SER A 71 12.80 -0.58 -2.32
C SER A 71 11.84 -1.07 -1.21
N ILE A 72 11.52 -2.37 -1.21
CA ILE A 72 10.68 -3.00 -0.18
C ILE A 72 11.17 -2.66 1.24
N SER A 73 12.49 -2.73 1.47
CA SER A 73 13.08 -2.40 2.78
C SER A 73 12.79 -0.94 3.19
N MET A 74 12.94 0.01 2.27
CA MET A 74 12.65 1.42 2.53
C MET A 74 11.14 1.65 2.77
N LYS A 75 10.28 0.97 2.02
CA LYS A 75 8.82 1.02 2.24
C LYS A 75 8.44 0.47 3.60
N CYS A 76 8.98 -0.68 4.02
CA CYS A 76 8.76 -1.24 5.34
C CYS A 76 9.20 -0.28 6.46
N GLN A 77 10.38 0.33 6.33
CA GLN A 77 10.84 1.36 7.28
C GLN A 77 9.88 2.56 7.36
N ARG A 78 9.38 3.02 6.22
CA ARG A 78 8.40 4.13 6.15
C ARG A 78 7.03 3.75 6.72
N ILE A 79 6.58 2.51 6.52
CA ILE A 79 5.33 2.00 7.12
C ILE A 79 5.43 2.07 8.64
N MET A 80 6.52 1.54 9.22
CA MET A 80 6.72 1.55 10.68
C MET A 80 6.94 2.96 11.24
N ASN A 81 7.48 3.88 10.45
CA ASN A 81 7.63 5.28 10.86
C ASN A 81 6.31 6.04 10.70
N LYS A 82 5.55 6.19 11.78
CA LYS A 82 4.28 6.95 11.80
C LYS A 82 4.44 8.44 11.44
N ALA A 83 5.65 9.01 11.55
CA ALA A 83 5.94 10.39 11.14
C ALA A 83 6.14 10.53 9.61
N PHE A 84 6.29 9.43 8.88
CA PHE A 84 6.34 9.47 7.41
C PHE A 84 4.93 9.61 6.85
N LEU A 85 4.61 10.83 6.39
CA LEU A 85 3.29 11.19 5.87
C LEU A 85 3.25 11.07 4.35
N SER A 86 2.43 10.15 3.86
CA SER A 86 2.11 9.98 2.45
C SER A 86 0.62 9.70 2.32
N ILE A 87 -0.06 10.33 1.37
CA ILE A 87 -1.47 10.09 1.10
C ILE A 87 -1.79 10.46 -0.34
N ASN A 88 -2.65 9.69 -0.99
CA ASN A 88 -3.23 10.02 -2.28
C ASN A 88 -4.71 9.59 -2.34
N PRO A 89 -5.50 10.14 -3.28
CA PRO A 89 -6.94 9.86 -3.33
C PRO A 89 -7.25 8.37 -3.52
N LYS A 90 -6.45 7.67 -4.34
CA LYS A 90 -6.64 6.24 -4.62
C LYS A 90 -6.48 5.40 -3.35
N ALA A 91 -5.51 5.75 -2.52
CA ALA A 91 -5.23 5.02 -1.29
C ALA A 91 -6.34 5.24 -0.26
N VAL A 92 -6.89 6.46 -0.21
CA VAL A 92 -8.07 6.78 0.60
C VAL A 92 -9.28 5.97 0.14
N ALA A 93 -9.51 5.85 -1.17
CA ALA A 93 -10.62 5.07 -1.72
C ALA A 93 -10.54 3.59 -1.31
N VAL A 94 -9.36 2.98 -1.50
CA VAL A 94 -9.09 1.59 -1.14
C VAL A 94 -9.20 1.39 0.37
N ALA A 95 -8.65 2.30 1.18
CA ALA A 95 -8.78 2.25 2.64
C ALA A 95 -10.25 2.30 3.11
N TYR A 96 -11.08 3.17 2.53
CA TYR A 96 -12.51 3.19 2.85
C TYR A 96 -13.19 1.89 2.41
N SER A 97 -12.88 1.35 1.23
CA SER A 97 -13.46 0.07 0.80
C SER A 97 -13.13 -1.07 1.77
N PHE A 98 -11.88 -1.15 2.24
CA PHE A 98 -11.45 -2.10 3.26
C PHE A 98 -12.23 -1.93 4.57
N PHE A 99 -12.27 -0.72 5.13
CA PHE A 99 -12.94 -0.47 6.40
C PHE A 99 -14.47 -0.59 6.31
N LYS A 100 -15.10 -0.35 5.15
CA LYS A 100 -16.52 -0.65 4.95
C LYS A 100 -16.81 -2.14 5.07
N MET A 101 -15.89 -3.01 4.67
CA MET A 101 -16.05 -4.46 4.86
C MET A 101 -15.72 -4.88 6.29
N MET A 102 -14.64 -4.35 6.85
CA MET A 102 -14.11 -4.82 8.13
C MET A 102 -14.79 -4.21 9.36
N CYS A 103 -15.34 -2.99 9.23
CA CYS A 103 -15.86 -2.20 10.35
C CYS A 103 -17.34 -1.86 10.16
N THR A 104 -18.19 -2.44 11.00
CA THR A 104 -19.63 -2.18 11.03
C THR A 104 -19.97 -0.70 11.22
N HIS A 105 -19.19 0.05 12.01
CA HIS A 105 -19.39 1.49 12.16
C HIS A 105 -19.21 2.24 10.83
N VAL A 106 -18.11 1.96 10.12
CA VAL A 106 -17.79 2.60 8.85
C VAL A 106 -18.78 2.16 7.78
N ALA A 107 -19.15 0.88 7.75
CA ALA A 107 -20.16 0.32 6.85
C ALA A 107 -21.49 1.06 6.96
N ILE A 108 -22.08 1.11 8.17
CA ILE A 108 -23.40 1.72 8.38
C ILE A 108 -23.32 3.23 8.11
N MET A 109 -22.29 3.92 8.60
CA MET A 109 -22.16 5.36 8.39
C MET A 109 -21.93 5.73 6.92
N SER A 110 -21.22 4.88 6.16
CA SER A 110 -21.05 5.07 4.73
C SER A 110 -22.38 5.00 3.98
N GLY A 111 -23.30 4.12 4.40
CA GLY A 111 -24.65 4.00 3.85
C GLY A 111 -25.60 5.14 4.26
N LEU A 112 -25.35 5.80 5.40
CA LEU A 112 -26.13 6.93 5.87
C LEU A 112 -25.71 8.27 5.25
N VAL A 113 -24.57 8.34 4.55
CA VAL A 113 -24.13 9.59 3.92
C VAL A 113 -24.82 9.80 2.58
N PRO A 114 -25.55 10.92 2.38
CA PRO A 114 -26.23 11.23 1.13
C PRO A 114 -25.30 11.18 -0.10
N LEU A 115 -25.85 10.89 -1.28
CA LEU A 115 -25.10 10.80 -2.53
C LEU A 115 -24.45 12.13 -2.94
N ASP A 116 -25.09 13.24 -2.62
CA ASP A 116 -24.66 14.60 -2.88
C ASP A 116 -23.84 15.22 -1.73
N ALA A 117 -23.73 14.53 -0.60
CA ALA A 117 -22.99 15.02 0.55
C ALA A 117 -21.48 15.07 0.27
N ARG A 118 -20.89 16.23 0.52
CA ARG A 118 -19.44 16.42 0.53
C ARG A 118 -18.88 16.07 1.90
N LEU A 119 -17.84 15.24 1.89
CA LEU A 119 -17.20 14.82 3.12
C LEU A 119 -16.22 15.91 3.58
N ASN A 120 -16.73 16.82 4.42
CA ASN A 120 -15.99 17.99 4.86
C ASN A 120 -15.16 17.64 6.10
N HIS A 121 -13.86 17.47 5.92
CA HIS A 121 -12.92 17.33 7.02
C HIS A 121 -12.36 18.69 7.42
N LYS A 122 -12.35 18.95 8.74
CA LYS A 122 -11.46 19.98 9.28
C LYS A 122 -10.01 19.52 9.08
N ARG A 123 -9.07 20.47 9.08
CA ARG A 123 -7.63 20.19 8.98
C ARG A 123 -7.26 19.06 9.96
N ILE A 124 -6.72 17.97 9.43
CA ILE A 124 -6.35 16.80 10.22
C ILE A 124 -5.06 17.15 11.00
N PRO A 125 -5.07 17.11 12.34
CA PRO A 125 -3.88 17.41 13.14
C PRO A 125 -2.69 16.53 12.74
N GLY A 126 -1.48 17.11 12.77
CA GLY A 126 -0.25 16.40 12.42
C GLY A 126 0.12 16.41 10.93
N TRP A 127 -0.77 16.85 10.04
CA TRP A 127 -0.45 17.01 8.61
C TRP A 127 0.03 18.44 8.30
N PRO A 128 1.22 18.62 7.70
CA PRO A 128 1.75 19.96 7.45
C PRO A 128 0.99 20.71 6.35
N TRP A 129 0.35 19.99 5.43
CA TRP A 129 -0.47 20.52 4.33
C TRP A 129 -1.95 20.15 4.47
N ASP A 130 -2.80 20.87 3.75
CA ASP A 130 -4.23 20.57 3.67
C ASP A 130 -4.46 19.33 2.79
N ILE A 131 -5.05 18.29 3.38
CA ILE A 131 -5.38 17.03 2.69
C ILE A 131 -6.87 16.90 2.41
N THR A 132 -7.73 17.87 2.77
CA THR A 132 -9.19 17.73 2.67
C THR A 132 -9.65 17.39 1.26
N ARG A 133 -9.08 17.99 0.22
CA ARG A 133 -9.40 17.64 -1.17
C ARG A 133 -8.99 16.21 -1.55
N ILE A 134 -7.83 15.75 -1.09
CA ILE A 134 -7.36 14.39 -1.33
C ILE A 134 -8.36 13.40 -0.74
N VAL A 135 -8.82 13.68 0.48
CA VAL A 135 -9.79 12.85 1.18
C VAL A 135 -11.15 12.87 0.50
N GLU A 136 -11.64 14.04 0.09
CA GLU A 136 -12.90 14.18 -0.62
C GLU A 136 -12.90 13.40 -1.94
N TYR A 137 -11.84 13.54 -2.75
CA TYR A 137 -11.70 12.75 -3.98
C TYR A 137 -11.62 11.25 -3.69
N GLY A 138 -10.84 10.86 -2.69
CA GLY A 138 -10.70 9.46 -2.30
C GLY A 138 -12.00 8.85 -1.82
N TRP A 139 -12.76 9.57 -0.99
CA TRP A 139 -14.09 9.17 -0.57
C TRP A 139 -14.99 8.96 -1.78
N ASN A 140 -15.10 9.94 -2.67
CA ASN A 140 -15.98 9.86 -3.84
C ASN A 140 -15.67 8.65 -4.72
N MET A 141 -14.39 8.31 -4.90
CA MET A 141 -14.00 7.08 -5.61
C MET A 141 -14.33 5.82 -4.79
N GLY A 142 -14.09 5.84 -3.48
CA GLY A 142 -14.31 4.71 -2.57
C GLY A 142 -15.79 4.39 -2.32
N ARG A 143 -16.71 5.34 -2.57
CA ARG A 143 -18.17 5.13 -2.37
C ARG A 143 -18.70 3.94 -3.15
N SER A 144 -18.37 3.86 -4.43
CA SER A 144 -18.79 2.78 -5.33
C SER A 144 -17.86 1.57 -5.31
N MET A 145 -16.77 1.63 -4.56
CA MET A 145 -15.79 0.54 -4.48
C MET A 145 -16.19 -0.45 -3.40
N GLU A 146 -16.21 -1.73 -3.75
CA GLU A 146 -16.37 -2.84 -2.80
C GLU A 146 -15.02 -3.53 -2.58
N TRP A 147 -14.78 -4.04 -1.37
CA TRP A 147 -13.58 -4.83 -1.06
C TRP A 147 -13.69 -6.23 -1.67
N MET A 148 -13.59 -6.29 -2.99
CA MET A 148 -13.55 -7.51 -3.79
C MET A 148 -12.20 -7.61 -4.52
N VAL A 149 -12.10 -8.56 -5.45
CA VAL A 149 -10.87 -8.85 -6.23
C VAL A 149 -10.26 -7.59 -6.84
N GLU A 150 -11.06 -6.63 -7.28
CA GLU A 150 -10.59 -5.39 -7.90
C GLU A 150 -9.87 -4.47 -6.90
N ALA A 151 -10.46 -4.23 -5.72
CA ALA A 151 -9.83 -3.41 -4.67
C ALA A 151 -8.62 -4.11 -4.07
N GLN A 152 -8.66 -5.45 -3.95
CA GLN A 152 -7.53 -6.26 -3.50
C GLN A 152 -6.39 -6.23 -4.52
N SER A 153 -6.68 -6.42 -5.81
CA SER A 153 -5.68 -6.30 -6.89
C SER A 153 -5.08 -4.90 -6.96
N LEU A 154 -5.87 -3.87 -6.63
CA LEU A 154 -5.40 -2.50 -6.54
C LEU A 154 -4.56 -2.24 -5.28
N ALA A 155 -4.91 -2.84 -4.15
CA ALA A 155 -4.08 -2.86 -2.94
C ALA A 155 -2.73 -3.53 -3.22
N GLU A 156 -2.75 -4.64 -3.95
CA GLU A 156 -1.60 -5.39 -4.42
C GLU A 156 -0.95 -4.78 -5.68
N GLU A 157 -1.22 -3.51 -6.00
CA GLU A 157 -0.68 -2.88 -7.20
C GLU A 157 0.83 -3.13 -7.29
N ASN A 158 1.20 -3.73 -8.42
CA ASN A 158 2.45 -4.41 -8.67
C ASN A 158 3.62 -3.42 -8.89
N GLN A 159 3.70 -2.36 -8.10
CA GLN A 159 4.80 -1.39 -8.09
C GLN A 159 6.00 -1.97 -7.37
N HIS A 160 6.53 -3.02 -7.98
CA HIS A 160 7.76 -3.80 -7.74
C HIS A 160 7.77 -5.05 -8.63
N ALA A 161 6.84 -5.24 -9.57
CA ALA A 161 6.74 -6.50 -10.29
C ALA A 161 7.80 -6.68 -11.38
N ARG A 162 8.74 -5.74 -11.54
CA ARG A 162 9.88 -5.94 -12.44
C ARG A 162 10.87 -6.89 -11.80
N THR A 163 11.12 -7.99 -12.50
CA THR A 163 12.19 -8.93 -12.19
C THR A 163 13.39 -8.58 -13.04
N ILE A 164 14.53 -8.34 -12.41
CA ILE A 164 15.80 -8.20 -13.11
C ILE A 164 16.57 -9.51 -12.98
N VAL A 165 17.08 -10.01 -14.10
CA VAL A 165 18.01 -11.14 -14.09
C VAL A 165 19.37 -10.66 -14.59
N LEU A 166 20.38 -10.81 -13.75
CA LEU A 166 21.77 -10.48 -14.05
C LEU A 166 22.44 -11.75 -14.57
N VAL A 167 22.88 -11.72 -15.83
CA VAL A 167 23.43 -12.86 -16.55
C VAL A 167 24.86 -12.56 -16.99
N PRO A 168 25.85 -13.37 -16.57
CA PRO A 168 27.22 -13.25 -17.08
C PRO A 168 27.25 -13.30 -18.60
N GLU A 169 28.09 -12.49 -19.25
CA GLU A 169 28.17 -12.45 -20.72
C GLU A 169 28.54 -13.84 -21.30
N VAL A 170 29.33 -14.64 -20.56
CA VAL A 170 29.64 -16.04 -20.90
C VAL A 170 28.40 -16.96 -20.97
N LEU A 171 27.31 -16.57 -20.30
CA LEU A 171 26.00 -17.24 -20.33
C LEU A 171 25.00 -16.53 -21.25
N HIS A 172 25.46 -15.77 -22.26
CA HIS A 172 24.65 -15.12 -23.29
C HIS A 172 23.49 -15.99 -23.80
N ARG A 173 23.68 -17.31 -23.92
CA ARG A 173 22.65 -18.23 -24.45
C ARG A 173 21.36 -18.28 -23.63
N LEU A 174 21.37 -17.81 -22.38
CA LEU A 174 20.15 -17.65 -21.55
C LEU A 174 19.24 -16.51 -22.04
N THR A 175 19.69 -15.67 -22.97
CA THR A 175 18.84 -14.64 -23.62
C THR A 175 17.61 -15.21 -24.32
N PHE A 176 17.68 -16.47 -24.75
CA PHE A 176 16.58 -17.17 -25.40
C PHE A 176 15.56 -17.77 -24.43
N CYS A 177 15.84 -17.80 -23.13
CA CYS A 177 14.85 -18.18 -22.14
C CYS A 177 13.76 -17.10 -22.10
N GLY A 178 12.50 -17.53 -22.27
CA GLY A 178 11.36 -16.62 -22.42
C GLY A 178 11.32 -15.55 -21.32
N LYS A 179 11.26 -14.28 -21.73
CA LYS A 179 11.09 -13.15 -20.82
C LYS A 179 9.60 -12.85 -20.69
N GLY A 180 9.10 -12.81 -19.46
CA GLY A 180 7.80 -12.21 -19.19
C GLY A 180 7.84 -10.70 -19.46
N SER A 181 6.67 -10.06 -19.65
CA SER A 181 6.55 -8.61 -19.89
C SER A 181 7.11 -7.73 -18.78
N LYS A 182 7.38 -8.31 -17.61
CA LYS A 182 7.97 -7.64 -16.44
C LYS A 182 9.40 -8.09 -16.15
N THR A 183 10.02 -8.91 -16.99
CA THR A 183 11.38 -9.41 -16.78
C THR A 183 12.38 -8.70 -17.67
N THR A 184 13.41 -8.09 -17.07
CA THR A 184 14.52 -7.45 -17.80
C THR A 184 15.80 -8.26 -17.57
N LEU A 185 16.51 -8.61 -18.65
CA LEU A 185 17.83 -9.26 -18.54
C LEU A 185 18.92 -8.18 -18.68
N PHE A 186 19.89 -8.21 -17.77
CA PHE A 186 21.10 -7.40 -17.83
C PHE A 186 22.33 -8.30 -17.93
N HIS A 187 23.19 -8.02 -18.90
CA HIS A 187 24.44 -8.75 -19.06
C HIS A 187 25.59 -8.01 -18.40
N HIS A 188 26.48 -8.76 -17.73
CA HIS A 188 27.68 -8.20 -17.12
C HIS A 188 28.91 -9.04 -17.50
N ARG A 189 30.06 -8.37 -17.66
CA ARG A 189 31.36 -9.04 -17.84
C ARG A 189 31.96 -9.43 -16.50
N SER A 190 31.81 -8.55 -15.52
CA SER A 190 32.37 -8.68 -14.18
C SER A 190 31.39 -8.17 -13.14
N PHE A 191 31.40 -8.72 -11.93
CA PHE A 191 30.54 -8.24 -10.83
C PHE A 191 30.78 -6.76 -10.49
N ARG A 192 31.99 -6.25 -10.77
CA ARG A 192 32.34 -4.84 -10.58
C ARG A 192 31.50 -3.90 -11.44
N GLU A 193 31.03 -4.34 -12.60
CA GLU A 193 30.20 -3.52 -13.51
C GLU A 193 28.78 -3.30 -12.96
N ILE A 194 28.25 -4.28 -12.22
CA ILE A 194 26.92 -4.21 -11.61
C ILE A 194 26.84 -3.05 -10.61
N ARG A 195 27.96 -2.67 -9.99
CA ARG A 195 28.04 -1.62 -8.96
C ARG A 195 28.37 -0.22 -9.47
N ARG A 196 28.80 -0.04 -10.74
CA ARG A 196 29.43 1.23 -11.17
C ARG A 196 28.62 2.08 -12.14
N ASN A 197 27.92 1.50 -13.12
CA ASN A 197 27.37 2.28 -14.24
C ASN A 197 25.88 2.05 -14.54
N ASN A 198 25.22 1.11 -13.86
CA ASN A 198 23.81 0.82 -14.11
C ASN A 198 23.04 0.82 -12.78
N ASN A 199 22.29 1.90 -12.54
CA ASN A 199 21.41 1.99 -11.36
C ASN A 199 20.05 1.31 -11.59
N VAL A 200 19.79 0.83 -12.81
CA VAL A 200 18.53 0.15 -13.16
C VAL A 200 18.27 -1.12 -12.33
N PRO A 201 19.26 -1.97 -12.00
CA PRO A 201 19.12 -3.07 -11.05
C PRO A 201 18.66 -2.64 -9.65
N PHE A 202 18.87 -1.37 -9.30
CA PHE A 202 18.50 -0.77 -8.02
C PHE A 202 17.35 0.23 -8.16
N ALA A 203 16.67 0.24 -9.31
CA ALA A 203 15.54 1.13 -9.52
C ALA A 203 14.38 0.76 -8.61
N ASP A 204 13.65 1.78 -8.18
CA ASP A 204 12.55 1.69 -7.23
C ASP A 204 11.40 0.77 -7.67
N GLU A 205 11.31 0.42 -8.95
CA GLU A 205 10.27 -0.43 -9.54
C GLU A 205 10.66 -1.92 -9.61
N VAL A 206 11.89 -2.27 -9.23
CA VAL A 206 12.40 -3.65 -9.22
C VAL A 206 12.04 -4.32 -7.91
N GLY A 207 11.32 -5.44 -7.96
CA GLY A 207 10.96 -6.21 -6.76
C GLY A 207 11.79 -7.45 -6.55
N SER A 208 12.32 -8.02 -7.63
CA SER A 208 13.13 -9.24 -7.56
C SER A 208 14.38 -9.07 -8.43
N ALA A 209 15.55 -9.33 -7.85
CA ALA A 209 16.81 -9.43 -8.58
C ALA A 209 17.33 -10.88 -8.49
N VAL A 210 17.44 -11.54 -9.63
CA VAL A 210 17.99 -12.89 -9.77
C VAL A 210 19.39 -12.79 -10.33
N ILE A 211 20.39 -13.27 -9.58
CA ILE A 211 21.79 -13.26 -10.03
C ILE A 211 22.14 -14.67 -10.48
N VAL A 212 22.51 -14.82 -11.75
CA VAL A 212 23.02 -16.08 -12.29
C VAL A 212 24.53 -16.09 -12.11
N LEU A 213 25.06 -17.04 -11.33
CA LEU A 213 26.50 -17.18 -11.14
C LEU A 213 27.04 -18.19 -12.16
N PRO A 214 28.16 -17.87 -12.85
CA PRO A 214 28.86 -18.87 -13.65
C PRO A 214 29.57 -19.87 -12.72
N PRO A 215 29.85 -21.10 -13.18
CA PRO A 215 30.53 -22.13 -12.37
C PRO A 215 31.99 -21.76 -11.99
N LYS A 216 32.57 -20.79 -12.69
CA LYS A 216 33.83 -20.12 -12.34
C LYS A 216 33.66 -18.62 -12.57
N GLU A 217 34.28 -17.81 -11.70
CA GLU A 217 34.31 -16.36 -11.90
C GLU A 217 34.90 -16.05 -13.28
N PRO A 218 34.28 -15.19 -14.09
CA PRO A 218 34.82 -14.82 -15.39
C PRO A 218 36.22 -14.25 -15.16
N GLU A 219 37.21 -14.79 -15.87
CA GLU A 219 38.56 -14.19 -15.84
C GLU A 219 38.41 -12.75 -16.34
N ASP A 220 38.73 -11.79 -15.46
CA ASP A 220 38.81 -10.39 -15.86
C ASP A 220 39.81 -10.35 -17.03
N ALA A 221 39.40 -9.84 -18.19
CA ALA A 221 40.26 -9.77 -19.37
C ALA A 221 41.40 -8.74 -19.25
N TYR A 222 41.74 -8.33 -18.02
CA TYR A 222 42.78 -7.35 -17.68
C TYR A 222 43.43 -7.66 -16.34
#